data_AF-A0A7V9CW49-F1
#
_entry.id   AF-A0A7V9CW49-F1
#
_cell.length_a   1.000
_cell.length_b   1.000
_cell.length_c   1.000
_cell.angle_alpha   90.00
_cell.angle_beta   90.00
_cell.angle_gamma   90.00
#
_symmetry.space_group_name_H-M   'P 1'
#
loop_
_entity.id
_entity.type
_entity.pdbx_description
1 polymer ?
#
loop_
_entity_poly.entity_id
_entity_poly.type
_entity_poly.pdbx_seq_one_letter_code
_entity_poly.pdbx_strand_id
1 'polypeptide(L)'
;MAPWSRWQFIGMYGVIEGASGLANVISPNIWRLPVAELQTSARTDVKLAASALILPHWGGLARFVAGLVCLALAAWQEGLGLASAALIPFAFALAWWILALSAVLAWAGVIRPDIDVVQFIVRWGRQDNELPPISIGASVLQFLLSIATIPAVKLLSPSVLYQPEIGPSADALLVTLAVSAALAALVYVLWSGRIEVKAPAEQQREAEEQS
;
A
#
# COMPACT_ATOMS: atom_id res chain seq x y z
N MET A 1 5.08 -22.74 -19.17
CA MET A 1 5.78 -21.97 -18.11
C MET A 1 6.49 -22.97 -17.22
N ALA A 2 7.75 -22.73 -16.84
CA ALA A 2 8.44 -23.61 -15.90
C ALA A 2 7.71 -23.56 -14.54
N PRO A 3 7.46 -24.70 -13.88
CA PRO A 3 6.77 -24.71 -12.61
C PRO A 3 7.64 -24.11 -11.51
N TRP A 4 7.02 -23.34 -10.62
CA TRP A 4 7.67 -22.80 -9.43
C TRP A 4 8.13 -23.94 -8.49
N SER A 5 9.37 -23.84 -7.97
CA SER A 5 9.74 -24.60 -6.78
C SER A 5 8.91 -24.10 -5.58
N ARG A 6 8.74 -24.94 -4.54
CA ARG A 6 8.05 -24.52 -3.30
C ARG A 6 8.74 -23.30 -2.68
N TRP A 7 10.06 -23.28 -2.65
CA TRP A 7 10.85 -22.20 -2.06
C TRP A 7 10.86 -20.95 -2.94
N GLN A 8 10.85 -21.12 -4.26
CA GLN A 8 10.73 -20.01 -5.20
C GLN A 8 9.38 -19.29 -5.05
N PHE A 9 8.30 -20.06 -4.90
CA PHE A 9 6.98 -19.52 -4.64
C PHE A 9 6.95 -18.74 -3.31
N ILE A 10 7.51 -19.32 -2.24
CA ILE A 10 7.60 -18.67 -0.92
C ILE A 10 8.40 -17.37 -0.98
N GLY A 11 9.50 -17.33 -1.73
CA GLY A 11 10.30 -16.12 -1.89
C GLY A 11 9.54 -15.01 -2.61
N MET A 12 8.88 -15.33 -3.74
CA MET A 12 8.08 -14.36 -4.48
C MET A 12 6.88 -13.86 -3.66
N TYR A 13 6.19 -14.77 -2.97
CA TYR A 13 5.15 -14.40 -2.00
C TYR A 13 5.70 -13.46 -0.93
N GLY A 14 6.86 -13.79 -0.34
CA GLY A 14 7.51 -12.98 0.69
C GLY A 14 7.87 -11.57 0.23
N VAL A 15 8.33 -11.41 -1.02
CA VAL A 15 8.60 -10.08 -1.60
C VAL A 15 7.33 -9.25 -1.74
N ILE A 16 6.26 -9.82 -2.32
CA ILE A 16 4.99 -9.10 -2.51
C ILE A 16 4.36 -8.77 -1.16
N GLU A 17 4.32 -9.74 -0.25
CA GLU A 17 3.74 -9.59 1.09
C GLU A 17 4.52 -8.58 1.93
N GLY A 18 5.85 -8.62 1.85
CA GLY A 18 6.74 -7.63 2.44
C GLY A 18 6.46 -6.22 1.90
N ALA A 19 6.47 -6.06 0.59
CA ALA A 19 6.18 -4.77 -0.05
C ALA A 19 4.78 -4.23 0.33
N SER A 20 3.76 -5.10 0.35
CA SER A 20 2.41 -4.73 0.76
C SER A 20 2.31 -4.35 2.23
N GLY A 21 2.97 -5.12 3.12
CA GLY A 21 3.05 -4.79 4.54
C GLY A 21 3.73 -3.44 4.78
N LEU A 22 4.86 -3.20 4.11
CA LEU A 22 5.62 -1.95 4.21
C LEU A 22 4.77 -0.75 3.78
N ALA A 23 4.07 -0.86 2.65
CA ALA A 23 3.15 0.19 2.21
C ALA A 23 2.04 0.43 3.24
N ASN A 24 1.45 -0.64 3.78
CA ASN A 24 0.35 -0.57 4.74
C ASN A 24 0.74 -0.06 6.14
N VAL A 25 2.01 0.26 6.39
CA VAL A 25 2.40 1.06 7.55
C VAL A 25 1.84 2.49 7.45
N ILE A 26 1.75 3.01 6.22
CA ILE A 26 1.39 4.41 5.90
C ILE A 26 0.06 4.50 5.14
N SER A 27 -0.23 3.56 4.22
CA SER A 27 -1.43 3.60 3.37
C SER A 27 -2.76 3.86 4.12
N PRO A 28 -2.99 3.34 5.34
CA PRO A 28 -4.24 3.62 6.05
C PRO A 28 -4.47 5.11 6.31
N ASN A 29 -3.41 5.91 6.53
CA ASN A 29 -3.54 7.36 6.67
C ASN A 29 -3.94 8.04 5.36
N ILE A 30 -3.50 7.50 4.22
CA ILE A 30 -3.90 7.98 2.89
C ILE A 30 -5.39 7.67 2.64
N TRP A 31 -5.84 6.48 3.02
CA TRP A 31 -7.23 6.04 2.85
C TRP A 31 -8.24 6.81 3.71
N ARG A 32 -7.78 7.52 4.74
CA ARG A 32 -8.60 8.38 5.58
C ARG A 32 -8.80 9.78 5.02
N LEU A 33 -8.01 10.21 4.04
CA LEU A 33 -8.13 11.56 3.48
C LEU A 33 -9.54 11.86 2.91
N PRO A 34 -10.22 10.94 2.17
CA PRO A 34 -11.60 11.16 1.74
C PRO A 34 -12.59 11.29 2.90
N VAL A 35 -12.37 10.53 3.97
CA VAL A 35 -13.18 10.58 5.18
C VAL A 35 -13.03 11.92 5.89
N ALA A 36 -11.78 12.38 6.05
CA ALA A 36 -11.48 13.69 6.62
C ALA A 36 -12.12 14.82 5.80
N GLU A 37 -12.12 14.73 4.46
CA GLU A 37 -12.77 15.75 3.62
C GLU A 37 -14.30 15.77 3.82
N LEU A 38 -14.91 14.63 4.11
CA LEU A 38 -16.35 14.55 4.42
C LEU A 38 -16.67 15.07 5.84
N GLN A 39 -15.80 14.80 6.81
CA GLN A 39 -16.06 15.07 8.24
C GLN A 39 -15.59 16.45 8.71
N THR A 40 -14.54 16.99 8.09
CA THR A 40 -14.03 18.31 8.44
C THR A 40 -14.96 19.43 7.96
N SER A 41 -14.93 20.57 8.66
CA SER A 41 -15.81 21.69 8.34
C SER A 41 -15.55 22.22 6.93
N ALA A 42 -16.55 22.85 6.30
CA ALA A 42 -16.50 23.39 4.92
C ALA A 42 -15.38 24.42 4.61
N ARG A 43 -14.41 24.62 5.52
CA ARG A 43 -13.24 25.49 5.37
C ARG A 43 -11.90 24.75 5.45
N THR A 44 -11.86 23.48 5.82
CA THR A 44 -10.61 22.72 5.96
C THR A 44 -10.34 21.94 4.67
N ASP A 45 -9.38 22.42 3.87
CA ASP A 45 -8.95 21.74 2.64
C ASP A 45 -7.98 20.60 2.98
N VAL A 46 -8.38 19.34 2.79
CA VAL A 46 -7.54 18.18 3.15
C VAL A 46 -6.29 18.13 2.29
N LYS A 47 -5.16 17.89 2.96
CA LYS A 47 -3.82 17.88 2.36
C LYS A 47 -3.19 16.49 2.46
N LEU A 48 -2.40 16.16 1.44
CA LEU A 48 -1.44 15.05 1.51
C LEU A 48 -0.24 15.52 2.34
N ALA A 49 -0.41 15.47 3.67
CA ALA A 49 0.53 16.07 4.61
C ALA A 49 1.40 15.03 5.32
N ALA A 50 2.71 15.26 5.36
CA ALA A 50 3.66 14.31 5.95
C ALA A 50 3.35 14.00 7.43
N SER A 51 2.93 14.99 8.22
CA SER A 51 2.63 14.81 9.66
C SER A 51 1.48 13.84 9.96
N ALA A 52 0.47 13.78 9.08
CA ALA A 52 -0.66 12.87 9.23
C ALA A 52 -0.38 11.50 8.60
N LEU A 53 0.49 11.43 7.58
CA LEU A 53 0.80 10.18 6.88
C LEU A 53 1.79 9.28 7.63
N ILE A 54 2.71 9.85 8.42
CA ILE A 54 3.81 9.11 9.04
C ILE A 54 3.38 8.37 10.34
N LEU A 55 2.10 8.38 10.71
CA LEU A 55 1.58 7.64 11.86
C LEU A 55 1.58 6.12 11.56
N PRO A 56 2.41 5.30 12.25
CA PRO A 56 2.67 3.94 11.85
C PRO A 56 1.54 2.98 12.24
N HIS A 57 1.08 2.19 11.28
CA HIS A 57 0.10 1.12 11.53
C HIS A 57 0.79 -0.22 11.78
N TRP A 58 0.59 -0.76 13.00
CA TRP A 58 1.23 -2.01 13.45
C TRP A 58 0.84 -3.24 12.64
N GLY A 59 -0.39 -3.28 12.10
CA GLY A 59 -0.84 -4.36 11.22
C GLY A 59 -0.01 -4.47 9.94
N GLY A 60 0.35 -3.32 9.33
CA GLY A 60 1.25 -3.27 8.18
C GLY A 60 2.65 -3.77 8.52
N LEU A 61 3.19 -3.34 9.68
CA LEU A 61 4.50 -3.77 10.16
C LEU A 61 4.57 -5.28 10.39
N ALA A 62 3.56 -5.87 11.04
CA ALA A 62 3.50 -7.31 11.27
C ALA A 62 3.51 -8.10 9.94
N ARG A 63 2.77 -7.63 8.94
CA ARG A 63 2.71 -8.23 7.60
C ARG A 63 4.05 -8.08 6.85
N PHE A 64 4.72 -6.94 6.99
CA PHE A 64 6.06 -6.73 6.46
C PHE A 64 7.07 -7.73 7.04
N VAL A 65 7.07 -7.89 8.37
CA VAL A 65 7.94 -8.86 9.07
C VAL A 65 7.65 -10.29 8.60
N ALA A 66 6.38 -10.68 8.45
CA ALA A 66 6.01 -11.99 7.92
C ALA A 66 6.58 -12.22 6.49
N GLY A 67 6.49 -11.21 5.62
CA GLY A 67 7.10 -11.26 4.28
C GLY A 67 8.62 -11.44 4.32
N LEU A 68 9.31 -10.71 5.22
CA LEU A 68 10.75 -10.86 5.42
C LEU A 68 11.14 -12.25 5.92
N VAL A 69 10.35 -12.86 6.80
CA VAL A 69 10.58 -14.25 7.26
C VAL A 69 10.47 -15.22 6.10
N CYS A 70 9.44 -15.10 5.26
CA CYS A 70 9.32 -15.91 4.04
C CYS A 70 10.51 -15.73 3.10
N LEU A 71 10.94 -14.49 2.89
CA LEU A 71 12.09 -14.18 2.04
C LEU A 71 13.40 -14.76 2.59
N ALA A 72 13.62 -14.66 3.90
CA ALA A 72 14.80 -15.22 4.56
C ALA A 72 14.85 -16.76 4.45
N LEU A 73 13.71 -17.43 4.64
CA LEU A 73 13.61 -18.88 4.47
C LEU A 73 13.86 -19.31 3.01
N ALA A 74 13.34 -18.55 2.04
CA ALA A 74 13.60 -18.82 0.62
C ALA A 74 15.08 -18.60 0.26
N ALA A 75 15.68 -17.51 0.75
CA ALA A 75 17.10 -17.20 0.57
C ALA A 75 18.02 -18.27 1.18
N TRP A 76 17.64 -18.83 2.34
CA TRP A 76 18.38 -19.93 2.95
C TRP A 76 18.43 -21.19 2.07
N GLN A 77 17.39 -21.42 1.27
CA GLN A 77 17.22 -22.65 0.49
C GLN A 77 17.71 -22.50 -0.96
N GLU A 78 17.43 -21.37 -1.58
CA GLU A 78 17.79 -21.08 -2.98
C GLU A 78 19.12 -20.32 -3.10
N GLY A 79 19.70 -19.91 -1.97
CA GLY A 79 20.96 -19.17 -1.91
C GLY A 79 20.81 -17.67 -2.15
N LEU A 80 21.86 -16.93 -1.78
CA LEU A 80 22.01 -15.50 -2.02
C LEU A 80 23.23 -15.27 -2.89
N GLY A 81 23.17 -14.24 -3.73
CA GLY A 81 24.37 -13.67 -4.32
C GLY A 81 24.14 -12.25 -4.80
N LEU A 82 24.89 -11.80 -5.81
CA LEU A 82 24.96 -10.38 -6.14
C LEU A 82 23.62 -9.82 -6.65
N ALA A 83 22.84 -10.63 -7.36
CA ALA A 83 21.51 -10.25 -7.83
C ALA A 83 20.53 -10.03 -6.66
N SER A 84 20.75 -10.67 -5.51
CA SER A 84 19.90 -10.51 -4.32
C SER A 84 19.93 -9.09 -3.76
N ALA A 85 21.01 -8.33 -3.99
CA ALA A 85 21.07 -6.92 -3.60
C ALA A 85 19.97 -6.08 -4.27
N ALA A 86 19.56 -6.46 -5.49
CA ALA A 86 18.49 -5.78 -6.22
C ALA A 86 17.07 -6.05 -5.66
N LEU A 87 16.92 -7.02 -4.74
CA LEU A 87 15.63 -7.26 -4.06
C LEU A 87 15.19 -6.05 -3.23
N ILE A 88 16.14 -5.31 -2.65
CA ILE A 88 15.85 -4.13 -1.85
C ILE A 88 15.17 -3.04 -2.71
N PRO A 89 15.80 -2.48 -3.75
CA PRO A 89 15.15 -1.47 -4.58
C PRO A 89 13.89 -2.01 -5.26
N PHE A 90 13.83 -3.29 -5.61
CA PHE A 90 12.64 -3.91 -6.17
C PHE A 90 11.45 -3.92 -5.20
N ALA A 91 11.66 -4.39 -3.96
CA ALA A 91 10.61 -4.43 -2.94
C ALA A 91 10.15 -3.03 -2.55
N PHE A 92 11.07 -2.06 -2.43
CA PHE A 92 10.72 -0.65 -2.21
C PHE A 92 9.89 -0.07 -3.36
N ALA A 93 10.26 -0.38 -4.60
CA ALA A 93 9.53 0.10 -5.78
C ALA A 93 8.10 -0.49 -5.84
N LEU A 94 7.92 -1.77 -5.45
CA LEU A 94 6.59 -2.38 -5.31
C LEU A 94 5.77 -1.77 -4.16
N ALA A 95 6.39 -1.52 -3.00
CA ALA A 95 5.72 -0.84 -1.89
C ALA A 95 5.27 0.57 -2.32
N TRP A 96 6.10 1.25 -3.10
CA TRP A 96 5.78 2.54 -3.68
C TRP A 96 4.59 2.48 -4.64
N TRP A 97 4.43 1.42 -5.44
CA TRP A 97 3.24 1.27 -6.28
C TRP A 97 1.96 1.27 -5.44
N ILE A 98 1.95 0.53 -4.34
CA ILE A 98 0.79 0.42 -3.46
C ILE A 98 0.47 1.77 -2.81
N LEU A 99 1.48 2.48 -2.33
CA LEU A 99 1.33 3.83 -1.76
C LEU A 99 0.81 4.82 -2.81
N ALA A 100 1.39 4.81 -4.01
CA ALA A 100 1.02 5.74 -5.06
C ALA A 100 -0.40 5.47 -5.59
N LEU A 101 -0.77 4.20 -5.81
CA LEU A 101 -2.13 3.83 -6.17
C LEU A 101 -3.13 4.21 -5.08
N SER A 102 -2.76 4.03 -3.80
CA SER A 102 -3.57 4.50 -2.68
C SER A 102 -3.77 6.02 -2.72
N ALA A 103 -2.72 6.79 -3.00
CA ALA A 103 -2.80 8.24 -3.10
C ALA A 103 -3.61 8.72 -4.31
N VAL A 104 -3.54 8.01 -5.44
CA VAL A 104 -4.38 8.29 -6.63
C VAL A 104 -5.86 8.03 -6.34
N LEU A 105 -6.18 6.90 -5.69
CA LEU A 105 -7.57 6.58 -5.33
C LEU A 105 -8.10 7.52 -4.24
N ALA A 106 -7.29 7.83 -3.23
CA ALA A 106 -7.66 8.80 -2.21
C ALA A 106 -7.88 10.20 -2.79
N TRP A 107 -7.11 10.62 -3.79
CA TRP A 107 -7.38 11.87 -4.50
C TRP A 107 -8.76 11.88 -5.14
N ALA A 108 -9.14 10.79 -5.83
CA ALA A 108 -10.47 10.67 -6.42
C ALA A 108 -11.57 10.70 -5.35
N GLY A 109 -11.34 10.02 -4.22
CA GLY A 109 -12.25 10.03 -3.07
C GLY A 109 -12.38 11.39 -2.40
N VAL A 110 -11.29 12.18 -2.32
CA VAL A 110 -11.31 13.55 -1.80
C VAL A 110 -12.07 14.50 -2.73
N ILE A 111 -12.04 14.28 -4.05
CA ILE A 111 -12.84 15.11 -4.98
C ILE A 111 -14.33 14.79 -4.90
N ARG A 112 -14.69 13.52 -4.66
CA ARG A 112 -16.08 13.04 -4.56
C ARG A 112 -16.28 12.19 -3.31
N PRO A 113 -16.19 12.79 -2.10
CA PRO A 113 -16.35 12.04 -0.86
C PRO A 113 -17.78 11.53 -0.70
N ASP A 114 -18.75 12.19 -1.34
CA ASP A 114 -20.16 11.79 -1.43
C ASP A 114 -20.38 10.43 -2.10
N ILE A 115 -19.45 10.01 -2.96
CA ILE A 115 -19.49 8.72 -3.65
C ILE A 115 -18.56 7.71 -2.97
N ASP A 116 -17.37 8.14 -2.55
CA ASP A 116 -16.35 7.24 -2.05
C ASP A 116 -16.55 6.83 -0.59
N VAL A 117 -17.18 7.67 0.24
CA VAL A 117 -17.29 7.41 1.69
C VAL A 117 -18.68 6.89 2.04
N VAL A 118 -18.71 5.77 2.77
CA VAL A 118 -19.94 5.20 3.33
C VAL A 118 -19.87 5.18 4.85
N GLN A 119 -20.95 5.60 5.50
CA GLN A 119 -21.11 5.51 6.96
C GLN A 119 -22.25 4.56 7.27
N PHE A 120 -21.97 3.56 8.10
CA PHE A 120 -22.97 2.59 8.54
C PHE A 120 -23.52 2.99 9.91
N ILE A 121 -24.83 3.11 10.01
CA ILE A 121 -25.54 3.34 11.28
C ILE A 121 -26.23 2.04 11.65
N VAL A 122 -25.71 1.35 12.66
CA VAL A 122 -26.32 0.13 13.17
C VAL A 122 -27.29 0.51 14.27
N ARG A 123 -28.58 0.33 13.99
CA ARG A 123 -29.65 0.53 14.99
C ARG A 123 -29.95 -0.78 15.67
N TRP A 124 -29.61 -0.88 16.96
CA TRP A 124 -29.97 -2.01 17.80
C TRP A 124 -30.85 -1.54 18.96
N GLY A 125 -32.16 -1.83 18.88
CA GLY A 125 -33.12 -1.37 19.88
C GLY A 125 -33.30 0.14 19.86
N ARG A 126 -33.01 0.81 20.99
CA ARG A 126 -33.05 2.28 21.13
C ARG A 126 -31.69 2.95 20.97
N GLN A 127 -30.64 2.19 20.69
CA GLN A 127 -29.30 2.73 20.50
C GLN A 127 -28.97 2.79 19.00
N ASP A 128 -28.60 3.98 18.57
CA ASP A 128 -28.00 4.23 17.27
C ASP A 128 -26.48 4.22 17.49
N ASN A 129 -25.80 3.22 16.94
CA ASN A 129 -24.34 3.16 16.94
C ASN A 129 -23.83 3.51 15.54
N GLU A 130 -23.17 4.65 15.43
CA GLU A 130 -22.50 5.08 14.21
C GLU A 130 -21.12 4.41 14.13
N LEU A 131 -20.92 3.59 13.10
CA LEU A 131 -19.59 3.03 12.82
C LEU A 131 -18.71 4.08 12.13
N PRO A 132 -17.38 4.00 12.31
CA PRO A 132 -16.46 4.86 11.58
C PRO A 132 -16.71 4.74 10.07
N PRO A 133 -16.78 5.86 9.34
CA PRO A 133 -16.94 5.83 7.90
C PRO A 133 -15.75 5.19 7.20
N ILE A 134 -16.01 4.58 6.05
CA ILE A 134 -15.04 3.79 5.29
C ILE A 134 -15.03 4.27 3.84
N SER A 135 -13.84 4.42 3.25
CA SER A 135 -13.67 4.65 1.81
C SER A 135 -13.90 3.34 1.02
N ILE A 136 -14.78 3.39 0.03
CA ILE A 136 -15.04 2.32 -0.93
C ILE A 136 -13.78 2.06 -1.75
N GLY A 137 -13.12 3.09 -2.27
CA GLY A 137 -11.87 2.97 -3.02
C GLY A 137 -10.77 2.27 -2.22
N ALA A 138 -10.60 2.65 -0.94
CA ALA A 138 -9.68 1.98 -0.03
C ALA A 138 -10.05 0.50 0.18
N SER A 139 -11.33 0.22 0.44
CA SER A 139 -11.83 -1.14 0.66
C SER A 139 -11.62 -2.04 -0.56
N VAL A 140 -11.90 -1.53 -1.75
CA VAL A 140 -11.69 -2.24 -3.02
C VAL A 140 -10.20 -2.50 -3.24
N LEU A 141 -9.34 -1.50 -3.07
CA LEU A 141 -7.90 -1.68 -3.22
C LEU A 141 -7.36 -2.72 -2.21
N GLN A 142 -7.74 -2.61 -0.94
CA GLN A 142 -7.30 -3.54 0.10
C GLN A 142 -7.80 -4.97 -0.16
N PHE A 143 -9.04 -5.12 -0.64
CA PHE A 143 -9.57 -6.40 -1.07
C PHE A 143 -8.74 -6.98 -2.22
N LEU A 144 -8.50 -6.19 -3.27
CA LEU A 144 -7.71 -6.58 -4.42
C LEU A 144 -6.28 -6.99 -4.01
N LEU A 145 -5.60 -6.20 -3.17
CA LEU A 145 -4.28 -6.52 -2.65
C LEU A 145 -4.27 -7.82 -1.82
N SER A 146 -5.37 -8.13 -1.14
CA SER A 146 -5.48 -9.35 -0.32
C SER A 146 -5.69 -10.60 -1.17
N ILE A 147 -6.43 -10.51 -2.28
CA ILE A 147 -6.71 -11.66 -3.15
C ILE A 147 -5.73 -11.81 -4.31
N ALA A 148 -5.06 -10.73 -4.73
CA ALA A 148 -4.23 -10.72 -5.93
C ALA A 148 -2.84 -11.32 -5.71
N THR A 149 -2.33 -11.39 -4.47
CA THR A 149 -0.99 -11.92 -4.18
C THR A 149 -0.78 -13.32 -4.75
N ILE A 150 -1.69 -14.27 -4.48
CA ILE A 150 -1.55 -15.66 -4.96
C ILE A 150 -1.65 -15.77 -6.49
N PRO A 151 -2.66 -15.18 -7.17
CA PRO A 151 -2.70 -15.12 -8.63
C PRO A 151 -1.48 -14.44 -9.25
N ALA A 152 -1.00 -13.33 -8.68
CA ALA A 152 0.16 -12.60 -9.21
C ALA A 152 1.41 -13.49 -9.23
N VAL A 153 1.69 -14.23 -8.14
CA VAL A 153 2.81 -15.17 -8.10
C VAL A 153 2.66 -16.25 -9.17
N LYS A 154 1.44 -16.77 -9.40
CA LYS A 154 1.20 -17.82 -10.39
C LYS A 154 1.31 -17.35 -11.84
N LEU A 155 0.95 -16.11 -12.13
CA LEU A 155 1.00 -15.54 -13.47
C LEU A 155 2.41 -15.13 -13.88
N LEU A 156 3.28 -14.86 -12.91
CA LEU A 156 4.67 -14.51 -13.16
C LEU A 156 5.53 -15.76 -13.38
N SER A 157 6.46 -15.66 -14.31
CA SER A 157 7.49 -16.68 -14.52
C SER A 157 8.48 -16.67 -13.35
N PRO A 158 9.00 -17.82 -12.90
CA PRO A 158 10.10 -17.86 -11.91
C PRO A 158 11.29 -16.98 -12.29
N SER A 159 11.57 -16.83 -13.59
CA SER A 159 12.65 -15.98 -14.12
C SER A 159 12.55 -14.50 -13.77
N VAL A 160 11.41 -14.04 -13.24
CA VAL A 160 11.21 -12.66 -12.75
C VAL A 160 11.98 -12.41 -11.46
N LEU A 161 12.12 -13.41 -10.58
CA LEU A 161 12.78 -13.28 -9.27
C LEU A 161 13.92 -14.29 -9.06
N TYR A 162 14.11 -15.22 -9.98
CA TYR A 162 15.14 -16.25 -9.85
C TYR A 162 16.00 -16.30 -11.10
N GLN A 163 17.29 -15.98 -10.92
CA GLN A 163 18.33 -16.14 -11.92
C GLN A 163 19.62 -16.60 -11.23
N PRO A 164 20.03 -17.86 -11.52
CA PRO A 164 20.25 -18.98 -10.57
C PRO A 164 20.07 -18.78 -9.05
N GLU A 165 20.26 -17.56 -8.54
CA GLU A 165 20.06 -17.14 -7.15
C GLU A 165 18.77 -16.32 -7.03
N ILE A 166 18.33 -16.02 -5.80
CA ILE A 166 17.19 -15.12 -5.57
C ILE A 166 17.54 -13.67 -5.92
N GLY A 167 16.88 -13.11 -6.93
CA GLY A 167 17.13 -11.73 -7.38
C GLY A 167 16.23 -11.35 -8.57
N PRO A 168 15.69 -10.13 -8.61
CA PRO A 168 14.82 -9.70 -9.70
C PRO A 168 15.59 -9.69 -11.02
N SER A 169 14.93 -10.07 -12.11
CA SER A 169 15.51 -9.88 -13.44
C SER A 169 15.71 -8.38 -13.73
N ALA A 170 16.69 -8.06 -14.57
CA ALA A 170 16.94 -6.68 -14.98
C ALA A 170 15.68 -6.04 -15.58
N ASP A 171 14.98 -6.76 -16.45
CA ASP A 171 13.73 -6.28 -17.06
C ASP A 171 12.64 -6.03 -16.01
N ALA A 172 12.47 -6.95 -15.06
CA ALA A 172 11.48 -6.77 -14.00
C ALA A 172 11.81 -5.56 -13.13
N LEU A 173 13.08 -5.39 -12.74
CA LEU A 173 13.52 -4.23 -11.97
C LEU A 173 13.30 -2.92 -12.74
N LEU A 174 13.68 -2.87 -14.02
CA LEU A 174 13.53 -1.67 -14.85
C LEU A 174 12.05 -1.30 -15.05
N VAL A 175 11.19 -2.28 -15.35
CA VAL A 175 9.75 -2.07 -15.46
C VAL A 175 9.19 -1.58 -14.13
N THR A 176 9.57 -2.20 -13.01
CA THR A 176 9.09 -1.79 -11.69
C THR A 176 9.47 -0.35 -11.38
N LEU A 177 10.72 0.04 -11.62
CA LEU A 177 11.21 1.40 -11.41
C LEU A 177 10.55 2.41 -12.36
N ALA A 178 10.37 2.06 -13.64
CA ALA A 178 9.73 2.94 -14.62
C ALA A 178 8.28 3.25 -14.25
N VAL A 179 7.51 2.23 -13.83
CA VAL A 179 6.14 2.41 -13.34
C VAL A 179 6.13 3.18 -12.02
N SER A 180 7.08 2.94 -11.12
CA SER A 180 7.18 3.73 -9.87
C SER A 180 7.41 5.21 -10.16
N ALA A 181 8.27 5.54 -11.13
CA ALA A 181 8.52 6.92 -11.55
C ALA A 181 7.27 7.54 -12.21
N ALA A 182 6.57 6.80 -13.07
CA ALA A 182 5.32 7.27 -13.68
C ALA A 182 4.22 7.52 -12.64
N LEU A 183 4.07 6.61 -11.67
CA LEU A 183 3.14 6.75 -10.56
C LEU A 183 3.51 7.92 -9.64
N ALA A 184 4.80 8.13 -9.36
CA ALA A 184 5.25 9.29 -8.59
C ALA A 184 4.90 10.60 -9.30
N ALA A 185 5.14 10.69 -10.62
CA ALA A 185 4.78 11.85 -11.42
C ALA A 185 3.25 12.06 -11.41
N LEU A 186 2.46 10.98 -11.53
CA LEU A 186 1.01 11.06 -11.47
C LEU A 186 0.52 11.58 -10.10
N VAL A 187 1.01 11.02 -9.00
CA VAL A 187 0.68 11.49 -7.64
C VAL A 187 1.04 12.97 -7.48
N TYR A 188 2.24 13.36 -7.91
CA TYR A 188 2.67 14.75 -7.87
C TYR A 188 1.71 15.67 -8.65
N VAL A 189 1.32 15.29 -9.87
CA VAL A 189 0.40 16.08 -10.70
C VAL A 189 -0.97 16.22 -10.03
N LEU A 190 -1.55 15.11 -9.55
CA LEU A 190 -2.88 15.11 -8.92
C LEU A 190 -2.90 15.92 -7.63
N TRP A 191 -1.85 15.82 -6.82
CA TRP A 191 -1.76 16.46 -5.51
C TRP A 191 -0.99 17.79 -5.51
N SER A 192 -0.58 18.33 -6.66
CA SER A 192 0.34 19.47 -6.76
C SER A 192 -0.08 20.73 -5.98
N GLY A 193 -1.38 20.95 -5.76
CA GLY A 193 -1.92 22.06 -4.92
C GLY A 193 -2.31 21.66 -3.49
N ARG A 194 -2.08 20.41 -3.10
CA ARG A 194 -2.52 19.81 -1.83
C ARG A 194 -1.41 19.06 -1.08
N ILE A 195 -0.15 19.15 -1.51
CA ILE A 195 1.01 18.59 -0.78
C ILE A 195 1.48 19.62 0.26
N GLU A 196 1.55 19.21 1.52
CA GLU A 196 2.00 20.06 2.63
C GLU A 196 2.92 19.29 3.59
N VAL A 197 3.72 20.01 4.37
CA VAL A 197 4.54 19.37 5.41
C VAL A 197 3.70 19.07 6.66
N LYS A 198 2.81 19.99 7.03
CA LYS A 198 1.95 19.89 8.21
C LYS A 198 0.49 19.82 7.79
N ALA A 199 -0.22 18.85 8.33
CA ALA A 199 -1.67 18.74 8.14
C ALA A 199 -2.37 19.90 8.85
N PRO A 200 -3.54 20.34 8.35
CA PRO A 200 -4.46 21.16 9.14
C PRO A 200 -4.75 20.51 10.50
N ALA A 201 -4.98 21.34 11.53
CA ALA A 201 -5.11 20.85 12.91
C ALA A 201 -6.24 19.83 13.11
N GLU A 202 -7.37 20.01 12.41
CA GLU A 202 -8.49 19.06 12.43
C GLU A 202 -8.08 17.70 11.84
N GLN A 203 -7.47 17.69 10.66
CA GLN A 203 -6.96 16.48 10.02
C GLN A 203 -5.90 15.76 10.87
N GLN A 204 -4.99 16.51 11.50
CA GLN A 204 -3.95 15.93 12.36
C GLN A 204 -4.56 15.25 13.59
N ARG A 205 -5.56 15.88 14.21
CA ARG A 205 -6.23 15.35 15.40
C ARG A 205 -7.02 14.08 15.07
N GLU A 206 -7.76 14.05 13.97
CA GLU A 206 -8.45 12.85 13.50
C GLU A 206 -7.49 11.69 13.23
N ALA A 207 -6.31 11.99 12.67
CA ALA A 207 -5.29 10.99 12.41
C ALA A 207 -4.70 10.40 13.70
N GLU A 208 -4.48 11.24 14.72
CA GLU A 208 -3.95 10.83 16.03
C GLU A 208 -4.96 10.04 16.88
N GLU A 209 -6.25 10.40 16.86
CA GLU A 209 -7.31 9.70 17.60
C GLU A 209 -7.52 8.25 17.12
N GLN A 210 -7.05 7.92 15.92
CA GLN A 210 -7.29 6.63 15.27
C GLN A 210 -5.99 5.85 14.92
N SER A 211 -4.83 6.24 15.45
CA SER A 211 -3.53 5.56 15.25
C SER A 211 -3.24 4.48 16.29
#